data_AF-A0A535CMM9-F1
#
_entry.id   AF-A0A535CMM9-F1
#
_cell.length_a   1.000
_cell.length_b   1.000
_cell.length_c   1.000
_cell.angle_alpha   90.00
_cell.angle_beta   90.00
_cell.angle_gamma   90.00
#
_symmetry.space_group_name_H-M   'P 1'
#
loop_
_entity.id
_entity.type
_entity.pdbx_description
1 polymer ?
#
loop_
_entity_poly.entity_id
_entity_poly.type
_entity_poly.pdbx_seq_one_letter_code
_entity_poly.pdbx_strand_id
1 'polypeptide(L)'
;QREQTLTDEAARRWREGLDMPSWDGSESAGDRRYREAAHDLMQRMAPSSENWGTVNIIARDAHGDLCVGVSTSGYPWKYPGRVGDSPIIGAGNYCDNRAGAAGCTGRGELAMRAQTARLAVERLAAGSTPQEACLEVLREAAALEDEFRSPLQVLVMTPDGSHGVASSRKDATYAVMTAEMREPEILLRRQLG
;
A
#
# COMPACT_ATOMS: atom_id res chain seq x y z
N GLN A 1 -12.06 19.08 17.29
CA GLN A 1 -13.13 18.81 16.30
C GLN A 1 -12.87 19.73 15.12
N ARG A 2 -12.76 19.20 13.88
CA ARG A 2 -12.80 20.06 12.69
C ARG A 2 -14.27 20.37 12.44
N GLU A 3 -14.67 21.61 12.69
CA GLU A 3 -16.01 22.06 12.31
C GLU A 3 -16.14 22.09 10.79
N GLN A 4 -17.32 21.72 10.29
CA GLN A 4 -17.66 21.82 8.86
C GLN A 4 -17.79 23.31 8.53
N THR A 5 -16.75 23.90 7.92
CA THR A 5 -16.69 25.35 7.64
C THR A 5 -17.37 25.76 6.34
N LEU A 6 -17.83 24.79 5.52
CA LEU A 6 -18.52 25.04 4.27
C LEU A 6 -20.02 24.77 4.43
N THR A 7 -20.84 25.73 3.99
CA THR A 7 -22.27 25.49 3.75
C THR A 7 -22.43 24.50 2.59
N ASP A 8 -23.58 23.82 2.51
CA ASP A 8 -23.85 22.87 1.41
C ASP A 8 -23.73 23.52 0.03
N GLU A 9 -24.15 24.78 -0.08
CA GLU A 9 -24.00 25.57 -1.29
C GLU A 9 -22.53 25.84 -1.63
N ALA A 10 -21.71 26.23 -0.64
CA ALA A 10 -20.28 26.46 -0.85
C ALA A 10 -19.55 25.17 -1.22
N ALA A 11 -19.90 24.05 -0.58
CA ALA A 11 -19.36 22.73 -0.91
C ALA A 11 -19.77 22.26 -2.32
N ARG A 12 -20.99 22.58 -2.77
CA ARG A 12 -21.45 22.31 -4.14
C ARG A 12 -20.67 23.14 -5.16
N ARG A 13 -20.59 24.47 -4.97
CA ARG A 13 -19.84 25.36 -5.86
C ARG A 13 -18.35 25.00 -5.93
N TRP A 14 -17.77 24.60 -4.80
CA TRP A 14 -16.38 24.12 -4.75
C TRP A 14 -16.20 22.86 -5.60
N ARG A 15 -17.13 21.89 -5.51
CA ARG A 15 -17.12 20.68 -6.34
C ARG A 15 -17.32 20.98 -7.83
N GLU A 16 -18.27 21.84 -8.18
CA GLU A 16 -18.53 22.26 -9.56
C GLU A 16 -17.30 22.99 -10.16
N GLY A 17 -16.58 23.77 -9.35
CA GLY A 17 -15.35 24.47 -9.77
C GLY A 17 -14.16 23.55 -10.05
N LEU A 18 -14.23 22.26 -9.68
CA LEU A 18 -13.24 21.25 -10.06
C LEU A 18 -13.38 20.80 -11.51
N ASP A 19 -14.53 21.06 -12.15
CA ASP A 19 -14.77 20.72 -13.55
C ASP A 19 -14.37 21.89 -14.48
N MET A 20 -13.46 21.62 -15.41
CA MET A 20 -12.94 22.56 -16.43
C MET A 20 -14.00 23.41 -17.18
N PRO A 21 -15.20 22.89 -17.55
CA PRO A 21 -16.20 23.66 -18.28
C PRO A 21 -16.81 24.83 -17.49
N SER A 22 -16.60 24.91 -16.17
CA SER A 22 -17.14 25.96 -15.29
C SER A 22 -16.30 27.25 -15.26
N TRP A 23 -15.23 27.34 -16.06
CA TRP A 23 -14.29 28.46 -16.04
C TRP A 23 -14.64 29.60 -17.02
N ASP A 24 -15.91 29.71 -17.41
CA ASP A 24 -16.43 30.76 -18.30
C ASP A 24 -16.53 32.15 -17.61
N GLY A 25 -15.51 32.52 -16.84
CA GLY A 25 -15.43 33.80 -16.13
C GLY A 25 -14.02 34.22 -15.75
N SER A 26 -12.98 33.67 -16.39
CA SER A 26 -11.59 34.07 -16.11
C SER A 26 -11.35 35.53 -16.49
N GLU A 27 -11.06 36.40 -15.53
CA GLU A 27 -10.90 37.85 -15.73
C GLU A 27 -9.64 38.21 -16.55
N SER A 28 -8.66 37.30 -16.65
CA SER A 28 -7.42 37.50 -17.41
C SER A 28 -6.77 36.21 -17.89
N ALA A 29 -5.83 36.33 -18.84
CA ALA A 29 -5.01 35.20 -19.31
C ALA A 29 -4.14 34.58 -18.18
N GLY A 30 -3.75 35.38 -17.18
CA GLY A 30 -3.01 34.89 -16.01
C GLY A 30 -3.88 34.01 -15.09
N ASP A 31 -5.12 34.42 -14.84
CA ASP A 31 -6.09 33.64 -14.03
C ASP A 31 -6.38 32.29 -14.71
N ARG A 32 -6.59 32.29 -16.03
CA ARG A 32 -6.75 31.06 -16.80
C ARG A 32 -5.55 30.12 -16.65
N ARG A 33 -4.33 30.63 -16.84
CA ARG A 33 -3.10 29.82 -16.73
C ARG A 33 -2.90 29.25 -15.32
N TYR A 34 -3.22 30.03 -14.29
CA TYR A 34 -3.16 29.55 -12.90
C TYR A 34 -4.15 28.42 -12.66
N ARG A 35 -5.41 28.57 -13.10
CA ARG A 35 -6.44 27.54 -12.95
C ARG A 35 -6.08 26.26 -13.71
N GLU A 36 -5.60 26.37 -14.96
CA GLU A 36 -5.13 25.22 -15.75
C GLU A 36 -4.02 24.45 -15.04
N ALA A 37 -3.01 25.16 -14.51
CA ALA A 37 -1.91 24.54 -13.77
C ALA A 37 -2.39 23.87 -12.47
N ALA A 38 -3.32 24.50 -11.75
CA ALA A 38 -3.89 23.93 -10.53
C ALA A 38 -4.73 22.67 -10.82
N HIS A 39 -5.56 22.69 -11.86
CA HIS A 39 -6.34 21.53 -12.28
C HIS A 39 -5.46 20.38 -12.77
N ASP A 40 -4.43 20.65 -13.58
CA ASP A 40 -3.46 19.64 -14.01
C ASP A 40 -2.76 19.00 -12.80
N LEU A 41 -2.34 19.81 -11.81
CA LEU A 41 -1.79 19.29 -10.56
C LEU A 41 -2.79 18.41 -9.80
N MET A 42 -4.05 18.85 -9.69
CA MET A 42 -5.10 18.08 -9.01
C MET A 42 -5.38 16.75 -9.71
N GLN A 43 -5.46 16.73 -11.04
CA GLN A 43 -5.66 15.52 -11.84
C GLN A 43 -4.48 14.55 -11.70
N ARG A 44 -3.24 15.05 -11.73
CA ARG A 44 -2.05 14.22 -11.51
C ARG A 44 -1.96 13.64 -10.10
N MET A 45 -2.53 14.33 -9.12
CA MET A 45 -2.56 13.86 -7.73
C MET A 45 -3.81 13.05 -7.38
N ALA A 46 -4.81 13.06 -8.26
CA ALA A 46 -6.06 12.34 -8.08
C ALA A 46 -5.81 10.82 -8.07
N PRO A 47 -6.54 10.06 -7.23
CA PRO A 47 -6.57 8.62 -7.37
C PRO A 47 -7.04 8.29 -8.80
N SER A 48 -6.27 7.49 -9.55
CA SER A 48 -6.73 6.92 -10.82
C SER A 48 -8.01 6.12 -10.58
N SER A 49 -8.87 5.89 -11.57
CA SER A 49 -9.96 4.90 -11.43
C SER A 49 -9.44 3.46 -11.45
N GLU A 50 -8.20 3.26 -11.94
CA GLU A 50 -7.48 1.98 -11.99
C GLU A 50 -6.65 1.71 -10.72
N ASN A 51 -6.16 0.47 -10.60
CA ASN A 51 -5.33 -0.01 -9.49
C ASN A 51 -4.24 0.99 -9.05
N TRP A 52 -4.46 1.66 -7.92
CA TRP A 52 -3.42 2.39 -7.19
C TRP A 52 -2.90 1.53 -6.04
N GLY A 53 -1.60 1.62 -5.74
CA GLY A 53 -1.06 0.98 -4.55
C GLY A 53 0.40 0.61 -4.64
N THR A 54 0.86 0.02 -3.55
CA THR A 54 2.21 -0.52 -3.42
C THR A 54 2.28 -1.88 -4.08
N VAL A 55 3.33 -2.08 -4.89
CA VAL A 55 3.74 -3.40 -5.41
C VAL A 55 4.87 -3.92 -4.55
N ASN A 56 4.80 -5.20 -4.21
CA ASN A 56 5.91 -5.92 -3.57
C ASN A 56 6.18 -7.24 -4.30
N ILE A 57 7.45 -7.64 -4.29
CA ILE A 57 7.94 -8.87 -4.90
C ILE A 57 8.96 -9.46 -3.93
N ILE A 58 8.85 -10.77 -3.69
CA ILE A 58 9.89 -11.55 -3.04
C ILE A 58 10.39 -12.57 -4.05
N ALA A 59 11.70 -12.65 -4.23
CA ALA A 59 12.32 -13.62 -5.10
C ALA A 59 13.34 -14.45 -4.31
N ARG A 60 13.53 -15.69 -4.78
CA ARG A 60 14.50 -16.65 -4.27
C ARG A 60 15.31 -17.15 -5.44
N ASP A 61 16.63 -17.16 -5.32
CA ASP A 61 17.49 -17.71 -6.36
C ASP A 61 17.74 -19.22 -6.21
N ALA A 62 18.60 -19.79 -7.06
CA ALA A 62 18.95 -21.21 -7.03
C ALA A 62 19.78 -21.62 -5.79
N HIS A 63 20.47 -20.66 -5.15
CA HIS A 63 21.24 -20.88 -3.93
C HIS A 63 20.38 -20.81 -2.66
N GLY A 64 19.12 -20.36 -2.79
CA GLY A 64 18.21 -20.16 -1.67
C GLY A 64 18.33 -18.77 -1.04
N ASP A 65 19.08 -17.86 -1.67
CA ASP A 65 19.17 -16.48 -1.24
C ASP A 65 17.88 -15.74 -1.60
N LEU A 66 17.38 -14.95 -0.65
CA LEU A 66 16.14 -14.20 -0.78
C LEU A 66 16.43 -12.73 -1.08
N CYS A 67 15.52 -12.09 -1.81
CA CYS A 67 15.43 -10.64 -1.89
C CYS A 67 13.98 -10.18 -1.85
N VAL A 68 13.76 -8.97 -1.34
CA VAL A 68 12.45 -8.32 -1.35
C VAL A 68 12.57 -6.92 -1.94
N GLY A 69 11.67 -6.60 -2.86
CA GLY A 69 11.52 -5.27 -3.44
C GLY A 69 10.12 -4.75 -3.18
N VAL A 70 10.00 -3.51 -2.70
CA VAL A 70 8.72 -2.84 -2.47
C VAL A 70 8.78 -1.44 -3.04
N SER A 71 7.81 -1.08 -3.87
CA SER A 71 7.75 0.22 -4.54
C SER A 71 6.33 0.79 -4.51
N THR A 72 6.22 2.10 -4.34
CA THR A 72 4.94 2.80 -4.21
C THR A 72 5.07 4.27 -4.60
N SER A 73 3.99 4.84 -5.13
CA SER A 73 3.79 6.29 -5.21
C SER A 73 3.25 6.87 -3.89
N GLY A 74 2.84 6.03 -2.94
CA GLY A 74 2.19 6.44 -1.69
C GLY A 74 0.70 6.73 -1.86
N TYR A 75 0.09 7.40 -0.87
CA TYR A 75 -1.31 7.81 -1.00
C TYR A 75 -1.49 8.93 -2.04
N PRO A 76 -2.58 8.93 -2.82
CA PRO A 76 -2.97 10.09 -3.61
C PRO A 76 -3.21 11.29 -2.69
N TRP A 77 -2.95 12.48 -3.21
CA TRP A 77 -3.02 13.74 -2.45
C TRP A 77 -2.27 13.77 -1.11
N LYS A 78 -1.26 12.92 -0.92
CA LYS A 78 -0.44 12.95 0.29
C LYS A 78 0.22 14.33 0.45
N TYR A 79 0.35 14.77 1.70
CA TYR A 79 1.13 15.97 2.00
C TYR A 79 2.55 15.83 1.41
N PRO A 80 3.11 16.86 0.75
CA PRO A 80 4.47 16.81 0.22
C PRO A 80 5.48 16.40 1.30
N GLY A 81 6.29 15.39 1.01
CA GLY A 81 7.23 14.82 1.98
C GLY A 81 6.64 13.73 2.89
N ARG A 82 5.35 13.39 2.80
CA ARG A 82 4.81 12.20 3.48
C ARG A 82 5.49 10.94 2.94
N VAL A 83 6.07 10.18 3.87
CA VAL A 83 6.70 8.87 3.62
C VAL A 83 5.81 7.77 4.22
N GLY A 84 5.60 6.69 3.48
CA GLY A 84 4.90 5.49 3.94
C GLY A 84 5.87 4.39 4.37
N ASP A 85 5.37 3.17 4.53
CA ASP A 85 6.14 2.00 4.97
C ASP A 85 7.13 1.47 3.92
N SER A 86 6.76 1.56 2.63
CA SER A 86 7.48 0.88 1.55
C SER A 86 9.00 1.13 1.51
N PRO A 87 9.53 2.36 1.67
CA PRO A 87 10.97 2.61 1.67
C PRO A 87 11.64 2.40 3.05
N ILE A 88 10.91 1.98 4.08
CA ILE A 88 11.42 1.84 5.44
C ILE A 88 11.66 0.36 5.74
N ILE A 89 12.93 0.00 5.92
CA ILE A 89 13.35 -1.36 6.29
C ILE A 89 12.72 -1.75 7.64
N GLY A 90 12.12 -2.93 7.67
CA GLY A 90 11.39 -3.48 8.80
C GLY A 90 9.93 -3.05 8.89
N ALA A 91 9.52 -1.96 8.24
CA ALA A 91 8.12 -1.59 8.13
C ALA A 91 7.48 -2.22 6.89
N GLY A 92 7.83 -1.72 5.71
CA GLY A 92 7.24 -2.16 4.45
C GLY A 92 7.97 -3.33 3.80
N ASN A 93 9.25 -3.53 4.12
CA ASN A 93 10.06 -4.59 3.56
C ASN A 93 11.13 -5.06 4.55
N TYR A 94 11.43 -6.36 4.57
CA TYR A 94 12.52 -6.91 5.37
C TYR A 94 12.97 -8.26 4.81
N CYS A 95 14.26 -8.56 4.83
CA CYS A 95 14.82 -9.81 4.33
C CYS A 95 15.99 -10.27 5.19
N ASP A 96 15.96 -11.55 5.58
CA ASP A 96 17.02 -12.23 6.30
C ASP A 96 17.08 -13.68 5.81
N ASN A 97 18.14 -14.06 5.08
CA ASN A 97 18.26 -15.41 4.49
C ASN A 97 18.25 -16.54 5.53
N ARG A 98 18.43 -16.24 6.82
CA ARG A 98 18.34 -17.23 7.89
C ARG A 98 16.90 -17.61 8.24
N ALA A 99 15.93 -16.76 7.94
CA ALA A 99 14.55 -16.90 8.38
C ALA A 99 13.52 -16.71 7.26
N GLY A 100 13.66 -15.65 6.47
CA GLY A 100 12.72 -15.33 5.41
C GLY A 100 12.73 -13.86 5.00
N ALA A 101 11.83 -13.53 4.08
CA ALA A 101 11.59 -12.18 3.62
C ALA A 101 10.11 -11.84 3.73
N ALA A 102 9.81 -10.54 3.87
CA ALA A 102 8.47 -10.02 4.02
C ALA A 102 8.29 -8.68 3.29
N GLY A 103 7.13 -8.49 2.68
CA GLY A 103 6.72 -7.25 2.03
C GLY A 103 5.28 -6.86 2.41
N CYS A 104 5.04 -5.58 2.66
CA CYS A 104 3.73 -5.04 3.02
C CYS A 104 3.13 -4.18 1.89
N THR A 105 1.81 -4.06 1.88
CA THR A 105 1.05 -3.11 1.04
C THR A 105 -0.22 -2.67 1.75
N GLY A 106 -0.61 -1.41 1.59
CA GLY A 106 -1.81 -0.84 2.22
C GLY A 106 -1.51 0.31 3.17
N ARG A 107 -2.10 0.29 4.38
CA ARG A 107 -1.96 1.39 5.34
C ARG A 107 -0.55 1.45 5.94
N GLY A 108 0.33 2.20 5.28
CA GLY A 108 1.73 2.33 5.66
C GLY A 108 1.96 2.82 7.09
N GLU A 109 1.11 3.72 7.62
CA GLU A 109 1.21 4.17 9.01
C GLU A 109 1.07 3.02 10.02
N LEU A 110 0.18 2.05 9.75
CA LEU A 110 0.03 0.86 10.60
C LEU A 110 1.25 -0.05 10.48
N ALA A 111 1.74 -0.29 9.26
CA ALA A 111 2.90 -1.13 9.03
C ALA A 111 4.18 -0.58 9.69
N MET A 112 4.35 0.75 9.69
CA MET A 112 5.44 1.42 10.39
C MET A 112 5.32 1.30 11.90
N ARG A 113 4.14 1.58 12.46
CA ARG A 113 3.91 1.53 13.92
C ARG A 113 4.06 0.12 14.49
N ALA A 114 3.71 -0.90 13.71
CA ALA A 114 3.82 -2.30 14.12
C ALA A 114 5.12 -2.99 13.65
N GLN A 115 6.00 -2.29 12.90
CA GLN A 115 7.19 -2.89 12.27
C GLN A 115 6.86 -4.21 11.53
N THR A 116 5.77 -4.20 10.75
CA THR A 116 5.08 -5.42 10.32
C THR A 116 5.96 -6.36 9.51
N ALA A 117 6.76 -5.87 8.56
CA ALA A 117 7.65 -6.74 7.78
C ALA A 117 8.74 -7.40 8.65
N ARG A 118 9.34 -6.63 9.57
CA ARG A 118 10.36 -7.17 10.49
C ARG A 118 9.77 -8.23 11.40
N LEU A 119 8.59 -7.94 11.98
CA LEU A 119 7.89 -8.84 12.87
C LEU A 119 7.49 -10.14 12.15
N ALA A 120 7.09 -10.06 10.88
CA ALA A 120 6.71 -11.24 10.11
C ALA A 120 7.88 -12.21 9.94
N VAL A 121 9.07 -11.69 9.60
CA VAL A 121 10.30 -12.49 9.53
C VAL A 121 10.71 -13.02 10.92
N GLU A 122 10.42 -12.26 11.97
CA GLU A 122 10.62 -12.69 13.36
C GLU A 122 9.72 -13.88 13.74
N ARG A 123 8.46 -13.88 13.29
CA ARG A 123 7.54 -15.02 13.49
C ARG A 123 8.00 -16.25 12.72
N LEU A 124 8.49 -16.08 11.48
CA LEU A 124 9.13 -17.18 10.74
C LEU A 124 10.33 -17.76 11.50
N ALA A 125 11.21 -16.89 12.01
CA ALA A 125 12.36 -17.32 12.82
C ALA A 125 11.95 -18.05 14.11
N ALA A 126 10.78 -17.71 14.67
CA ALA A 126 10.19 -18.38 15.83
C ALA A 126 9.46 -19.69 15.50
N GLY A 127 9.38 -20.08 14.22
CA GLY A 127 8.79 -21.34 13.78
C GLY A 127 7.34 -21.27 13.32
N SER A 128 6.72 -20.08 13.24
CA SER A 128 5.40 -19.94 12.61
C SER A 128 5.48 -20.33 11.13
N THR A 129 4.44 -20.99 10.61
CA THR A 129 4.34 -21.20 9.17
C THR A 129 4.19 -19.84 8.45
N PRO A 130 4.55 -19.73 7.15
CA PRO A 130 4.36 -18.50 6.39
C PRO A 130 2.96 -17.89 6.50
N GLN A 131 1.92 -18.73 6.47
CA GLN A 131 0.55 -18.25 6.55
C GLN A 131 0.16 -17.77 7.94
N GLU A 132 0.63 -18.45 9.00
CA GLU A 132 0.42 -18.03 10.39
C GLU A 132 1.14 -16.72 10.69
N ALA A 133 2.40 -16.59 10.28
CA ALA A 133 3.19 -15.37 10.43
C ALA A 133 2.45 -14.17 9.84
N CYS A 134 1.93 -14.28 8.62
CA CYS A 134 1.13 -13.22 7.99
C CYS A 134 -0.13 -12.87 8.79
N LEU A 135 -0.86 -13.85 9.31
CA LEU A 135 -2.08 -13.61 10.08
C LEU A 135 -1.77 -12.97 11.44
N GLU A 136 -0.75 -13.45 12.14
CA GLU A 136 -0.31 -12.91 13.42
C GLU A 136 0.05 -11.43 13.31
N VAL A 137 0.90 -11.05 12.37
CA VAL A 137 1.33 -9.65 12.25
C VAL A 137 0.21 -8.72 11.80
N LEU A 138 -0.75 -9.22 11.02
CA LEU A 138 -1.93 -8.44 10.67
C LEU A 138 -2.86 -8.24 11.88
N ARG A 139 -2.98 -9.22 12.79
CA ARG A 139 -3.70 -9.04 14.06
C ARG A 139 -3.02 -8.00 14.95
N GLU A 140 -1.70 -8.05 15.05
CA GLU A 140 -0.92 -7.06 15.82
C GLU A 140 -1.12 -5.64 15.28
N ALA A 141 -1.01 -5.46 13.97
CA ALA A 141 -1.28 -4.17 13.33
C ALA A 141 -2.75 -3.73 13.50
N ALA A 142 -3.70 -4.67 13.47
CA ALA A 142 -5.12 -4.41 13.68
C ALA A 142 -5.48 -4.09 15.14
N ALA A 143 -4.64 -4.42 16.12
CA ALA A 143 -4.85 -4.04 17.51
C ALA A 143 -4.54 -2.55 17.78
N LEU A 144 -3.78 -1.89 16.89
CA LEU A 144 -3.43 -0.48 17.03
C LEU A 144 -4.60 0.45 16.73
N GLU A 145 -4.91 1.39 17.62
CA GLU A 145 -5.88 2.45 17.34
C GLU A 145 -5.46 3.29 16.13
N ASP A 146 -6.38 3.49 15.17
CA ASP A 146 -6.14 4.29 13.98
C ASP A 146 -7.47 4.80 13.42
N GLU A 147 -7.68 6.12 13.47
CA GLU A 147 -8.88 6.81 13.00
C GLU A 147 -9.14 6.59 11.50
N PHE A 148 -8.09 6.45 10.69
CA PHE A 148 -8.19 6.36 9.23
C PHE A 148 -8.06 4.92 8.72
N ARG A 149 -8.31 3.93 9.59
CA ARG A 149 -8.01 2.51 9.35
C ARG A 149 -8.38 2.07 7.93
N SER A 150 -7.43 1.41 7.29
CA SER A 150 -7.53 0.96 5.90
C SER A 150 -6.83 -0.40 5.77
N PRO A 151 -7.12 -1.20 4.72
CA PRO A 151 -6.53 -2.52 4.60
C PRO A 151 -5.00 -2.53 4.64
N LEU A 152 -4.45 -3.59 5.22
CA LEU A 152 -3.03 -3.92 5.26
C LEU A 152 -2.89 -5.37 4.82
N GLN A 153 -1.82 -5.64 4.09
CA GLN A 153 -1.55 -6.94 3.51
C GLN A 153 -0.07 -7.24 3.64
N VAL A 154 0.25 -8.51 3.84
CA VAL A 154 1.61 -8.99 4.08
C VAL A 154 1.83 -10.24 3.24
N LEU A 155 2.93 -10.26 2.49
CA LEU A 155 3.48 -11.41 1.77
C LEU A 155 4.79 -11.80 2.44
N VAL A 156 5.01 -13.10 2.66
CA VAL A 156 6.28 -13.65 3.16
C VAL A 156 6.72 -14.86 2.35
N MET A 157 8.03 -15.11 2.35
CA MET A 157 8.64 -16.32 1.80
C MET A 157 9.83 -16.76 2.66
N THR A 158 9.98 -18.06 2.86
CA THR A 158 11.10 -18.69 3.57
C THR A 158 12.18 -19.21 2.59
N PRO A 159 13.42 -19.48 3.05
CA PRO A 159 14.52 -19.92 2.18
C PRO A 159 14.31 -21.27 1.47
N ASP A 160 13.35 -22.07 1.91
CA ASP A 160 12.92 -23.31 1.24
C ASP A 160 11.89 -23.05 0.11
N GLY A 161 11.45 -21.81 -0.07
CA GLY A 161 10.45 -21.42 -1.07
C GLY A 161 9.00 -21.46 -0.56
N SER A 162 8.75 -21.91 0.67
CA SER A 162 7.42 -21.84 1.26
C SER A 162 6.98 -20.37 1.42
N HIS A 163 5.72 -20.06 1.11
CA HIS A 163 5.23 -18.69 1.12
C HIS A 163 3.83 -18.58 1.73
N GLY A 164 3.50 -17.36 2.17
CA GLY A 164 2.20 -17.07 2.76
C GLY A 164 1.79 -15.64 2.49
N VAL A 165 0.49 -15.41 2.30
CA VAL A 165 -0.05 -14.06 2.08
C VAL A 165 -1.34 -13.89 2.86
N ALA A 166 -1.43 -12.80 3.61
CA ALA A 166 -2.68 -12.41 4.26
C ALA A 166 -3.06 -10.97 3.93
N SER A 167 -4.36 -10.70 4.02
CA SER A 167 -4.96 -9.41 3.70
C SER A 167 -6.16 -9.13 4.60
N SER A 168 -6.32 -7.89 5.06
CA SER A 168 -7.59 -7.45 5.65
C SER A 168 -8.62 -6.97 4.59
N ARG A 169 -8.23 -6.91 3.31
CA ARG A 169 -9.12 -6.72 2.16
C ARG A 169 -9.64 -8.07 1.64
N LYS A 170 -10.93 -8.15 1.32
CA LYS A 170 -11.58 -9.30 0.67
C LYS A 170 -11.10 -9.48 -0.77
N ASP A 171 -11.08 -10.73 -1.22
CA ASP A 171 -10.84 -11.15 -2.62
C ASP A 171 -9.54 -10.61 -3.25
N ALA A 172 -8.55 -10.30 -2.42
CA ALA A 172 -7.24 -9.89 -2.90
C ALA A 172 -6.45 -11.12 -3.39
N THR A 173 -5.71 -10.96 -4.48
CA THR A 173 -4.93 -12.04 -5.11
C THR A 173 -3.43 -11.72 -5.10
N TYR A 174 -2.60 -12.74 -5.27
CA TYR A 174 -1.17 -12.61 -5.52
C TYR A 174 -0.72 -13.63 -6.56
N ALA A 175 0.39 -13.33 -7.22
CA ALA A 175 0.98 -14.20 -8.23
C ALA A 175 2.17 -14.96 -7.64
N VAL A 176 2.31 -16.23 -8.02
CA VAL A 176 3.46 -17.08 -7.71
C VAL A 176 3.98 -17.67 -9.01
N MET A 177 5.30 -17.74 -9.15
CA MET A 177 5.94 -18.33 -10.31
C MET A 177 7.24 -19.00 -9.89
N THR A 178 7.46 -20.23 -10.36
CA THR A 178 8.76 -20.92 -10.28
C THR A 178 9.43 -20.94 -11.65
N ALA A 179 10.71 -21.31 -11.70
CA ALA A 179 11.46 -21.37 -12.96
C ALA A 179 10.91 -22.41 -13.95
N GLU A 180 10.18 -23.41 -13.45
CA GLU A 180 9.58 -24.49 -14.23
C GLU A 180 8.20 -24.11 -14.80
N MET A 181 7.60 -23.02 -14.30
CA MET A 181 6.27 -22.56 -14.72
C MET A 181 6.35 -21.75 -16.02
N ARG A 182 5.37 -21.96 -16.91
CA ARG A 182 5.23 -21.18 -18.15
C ARG A 182 4.43 -19.89 -17.96
N GLU A 183 3.54 -19.88 -16.98
CA GLU A 183 2.66 -18.76 -16.61
C GLU A 183 2.58 -18.70 -15.08
N PRO A 184 2.38 -17.51 -14.48
CA PRO A 184 2.22 -17.40 -13.04
C PRO A 184 0.89 -18.00 -12.57
N GLU A 185 0.91 -18.65 -11.42
CA GLU A 185 -0.29 -19.06 -10.71
C GLU A 185 -0.87 -17.87 -9.93
N ILE A 186 -2.17 -17.63 -10.05
CA ILE A 186 -2.87 -16.58 -9.31
C ILE A 186 -3.63 -17.19 -8.15
N LEU A 187 -3.22 -16.84 -6.94
CA LEU A 187 -3.76 -17.39 -5.70
C LEU A 187 -4.52 -16.32 -4.90
N LEU A 188 -5.50 -16.75 -4.12
CA LEU A 188 -6.21 -15.89 -3.18
C LEU A 188 -5.37 -15.64 -1.93
N ARG A 189 -5.35 -14.40 -1.46
CA ARG A 189 -4.76 -14.04 -0.16
C ARG A 189 -5.70 -14.52 0.95
N ARG A 190 -5.12 -15.06 2.03
CA ARG A 190 -5.91 -15.44 3.20
C ARG A 190 -6.48 -14.19 3.86
N GLN A 191 -7.80 -14.14 4.02
CA GLN A 191 -8.42 -13.02 4.72
C GLN A 191 -8.14 -13.09 6.21
N LEU A 192 -7.83 -11.93 6.82
CA LEU A 192 -7.88 -11.77 8.26
C LEU A 192 -9.34 -11.94 8.72
N GLY A 193 -9.59 -12.98 9.52
CA GLY A 193 -10.90 -13.27 10.12
C GLY A 193 -11.27 -12.31 11.23
#